data_AF-A0A7C8NPA3-F1
#
_entry.id   AF-A0A7C8NPA3-F1
#
_cell.length_a   1.000
_cell.length_b   1.000
_cell.length_c   1.000
_cell.angle_alpha   90.00
_cell.angle_beta   90.00
_cell.angle_gamma   90.00
#
_symmetry.space_group_name_H-M   'P 1'
#
loop_
_entity.id
_entity.type
_entity.pdbx_description
1 polymer ?
#
loop_
_entity_poly.entity_id
_entity_poly.type
_entity_poly.pdbx_seq_one_letter_code
_entity_poly.pdbx_strand_id
1 'polypeptide(L)'
;MQLPLNEAFSGIFGSISLTSWMFLIVPQLWENFRNQSAEGLSTLFLIIWLLGDICNLTGALWAHLLPTVVALGIYFCLVDFIMLAQLIYYNHYRPKKHYRFLQNRRTDHAGPSLSDPLLPDAEASRATKHSGPQRRDSLSEAFSDSSSSKEVTRNAISVFLVVFVGTTGWFIAWKTGAWGLQGDTPDTEAPLSALILGYASSFFYLT
;
A
#
# COMPACT_ATOMS: atom_id res chain seq x y z
N MET A 1 33.93 -10.49 20.61
CA MET A 1 32.90 -11.49 20.28
C MET A 1 32.91 -11.73 18.79
N GLN A 2 33.29 -12.92 18.34
CA GLN A 2 33.05 -13.34 16.96
C GLN A 2 31.63 -13.92 16.94
N LEU A 3 30.72 -13.34 16.15
CA LEU A 3 29.42 -13.97 15.94
C LEU A 3 29.59 -15.17 15.02
N PRO A 4 28.89 -16.28 15.30
CA PRO A 4 28.88 -17.41 14.39
C PRO A 4 28.17 -16.99 13.09
N LEU A 5 28.72 -17.45 11.97
CA LEU A 5 28.41 -16.96 10.63
C LEU A 5 26.93 -17.20 10.23
N ASN A 6 26.29 -18.22 10.79
CA ASN A 6 24.85 -18.47 10.66
C ASN A 6 23.98 -17.40 11.35
N GLU A 7 24.38 -16.91 12.52
CA GLU A 7 23.66 -15.88 13.26
C GLU A 7 23.76 -14.53 12.56
N ALA A 8 24.94 -14.23 12.00
CA ALA A 8 25.14 -13.05 11.18
C ALA A 8 24.26 -13.09 9.91
N PHE A 9 24.24 -14.20 9.18
CA PHE A 9 23.39 -14.33 7.99
C PHE A 9 21.90 -14.27 8.35
N SER A 10 21.46 -15.02 9.34
CA SER A 10 20.06 -14.99 9.81
C SER A 10 19.63 -13.56 10.15
N GLY A 11 20.51 -12.79 10.80
CA GLY A 11 20.24 -11.41 11.14
C GLY A 11 20.14 -10.46 9.95
N ILE A 12 21.06 -10.59 9.00
CA ILE A 12 21.03 -9.80 7.76
C ILE A 12 19.76 -10.11 6.97
N PHE A 13 19.44 -11.38 6.75
CA PHE A 13 18.23 -11.77 6.03
C PHE A 13 16.97 -11.33 6.75
N GLY A 14 16.92 -11.45 8.09
CA GLY A 14 15.83 -10.95 8.91
C GLY A 14 15.63 -9.44 8.78
N SER A 15 16.72 -8.66 8.81
CA SER A 15 16.66 -7.20 8.68
C SER A 15 16.25 -6.76 7.26
N ILE A 16 16.73 -7.45 6.22
CA ILE A 16 16.28 -7.23 4.83
C ILE A 16 14.78 -7.53 4.72
N SER A 17 14.31 -8.64 5.29
CA SER A 17 12.90 -9.01 5.27
C SER A 17 12.03 -7.96 5.98
N LEU A 18 12.45 -7.51 7.16
CA LEU A 18 11.76 -6.45 7.91
C LEU A 18 11.70 -5.15 7.11
N THR A 19 12.83 -4.75 6.52
CA THR A 19 12.92 -3.55 5.69
C THR A 19 11.98 -3.66 4.48
N SER A 20 12.02 -4.79 3.78
CA SER A 20 11.13 -5.05 2.65
C SER A 20 9.67 -4.91 3.08
N TRP A 21 9.31 -5.48 4.22
CA TRP A 21 7.95 -5.40 4.75
C TRP A 21 7.51 -3.96 5.04
N MET A 22 8.38 -3.13 5.61
CA MET A 22 8.09 -1.72 5.85
C MET A 22 7.85 -0.94 4.55
N PHE A 23 8.63 -1.23 3.50
CA PHE A 23 8.52 -0.54 2.21
C PHE A 23 7.38 -1.05 1.32
N LEU A 24 6.83 -2.24 1.57
CA LEU A 24 5.70 -2.78 0.79
C LEU A 24 4.47 -1.87 0.80
N ILE A 25 4.30 -1.05 1.84
CA ILE A 25 3.15 -0.14 1.98
C ILE A 25 3.33 1.14 1.16
N VAL A 26 4.57 1.51 0.82
CA VAL A 26 4.90 2.77 0.13
C VAL A 26 4.28 2.89 -1.27
N PRO A 27 4.32 1.86 -2.14
CA PRO A 27 3.65 1.93 -3.44
C PRO A 27 2.15 2.20 -3.32
N GLN A 28 1.48 1.61 -2.33
CA GLN A 28 0.05 1.81 -2.10
C GLN A 28 -0.23 3.26 -1.67
N LEU A 29 0.60 3.81 -0.78
CA LEU A 29 0.48 5.20 -0.34
C LEU A 29 0.71 6.19 -1.49
N TRP A 30 1.69 5.90 -2.35
CA TRP A 30 1.99 6.70 -3.52
C TRP A 30 0.86 6.68 -4.55
N GLU A 31 0.29 5.51 -4.82
CA GLU A 31 -0.78 5.37 -5.79
C GLU A 31 -2.05 6.12 -5.34
N ASN A 32 -2.39 6.03 -4.05
CA ASN A 32 -3.48 6.81 -3.45
C ASN A 32 -3.26 8.31 -3.63
N PHE A 33 -2.03 8.80 -3.41
CA PHE A 33 -1.67 10.20 -3.59
C PHE A 33 -1.77 10.63 -5.07
N ARG A 34 -1.22 9.82 -5.98
CA ARG A 34 -1.19 10.11 -7.43
C ARG A 34 -2.58 10.14 -8.04
N ASN A 35 -3.42 9.16 -7.70
CA ASN A 35 -4.74 9.02 -8.28
C ASN A 35 -5.77 9.93 -7.60
N GLN A 36 -5.42 10.53 -6.46
CA GLN A 36 -6.32 11.36 -5.64
C GLN A 36 -7.68 10.71 -5.38
N SER A 37 -7.68 9.37 -5.34
CA SER A 37 -8.81 8.47 -5.15
C SER A 37 -8.26 7.25 -4.44
N ALA A 38 -8.98 6.77 -3.44
CA ALA A 38 -8.69 5.52 -2.74
C ALA A 38 -9.83 4.52 -2.99
N GLU A 39 -10.26 4.41 -4.25
CA GLU A 39 -11.17 3.36 -4.72
C GLU A 39 -10.47 2.01 -4.65
N GLY A 40 -10.75 1.24 -3.60
CA GLY A 40 -10.21 -0.12 -3.41
C GLY A 40 -9.91 -0.48 -1.95
N LEU A 41 -9.87 0.50 -1.05
CA LEU A 41 -9.59 0.30 0.37
C LEU A 41 -10.85 0.53 1.22
N SER A 42 -11.16 -0.42 2.10
CA SER A 42 -12.29 -0.31 3.03
C SER A 42 -11.94 0.65 4.16
N THR A 43 -12.68 1.77 4.28
CA THR A 43 -12.48 2.74 5.38
C THR A 43 -12.62 2.09 6.76
N LEU A 44 -13.54 1.15 6.91
CA LEU A 44 -13.75 0.44 8.17
C LEU A 44 -12.53 -0.43 8.52
N PHE A 45 -11.96 -1.11 7.53
CA PHE A 45 -10.78 -1.96 7.73
C PHE A 45 -9.58 -1.16 8.23
N LEU A 46 -9.30 0.01 7.64
CA LEU A 46 -8.20 0.87 8.08
C LEU A 46 -8.42 1.43 9.50
N ILE A 47 -9.67 1.75 9.87
CA ILE A 47 -9.97 2.22 11.22
C ILE A 47 -9.72 1.11 12.25
N ILE A 48 -10.14 -0.11 11.94
CA ILE A 48 -9.92 -1.28 12.80
C ILE A 48 -8.43 -1.58 12.94
N TRP A 49 -7.67 -1.57 11.85
CA TRP A 49 -6.21 -1.74 11.86
C TRP A 49 -5.50 -0.67 12.67
N LEU A 50 -5.81 0.61 12.46
CA LEU A 50 -5.25 1.71 13.24
C LEU A 50 -5.52 1.53 14.74
N LEU A 51 -6.73 1.08 15.11
CA LEU A 51 -7.06 0.81 16.50
C LEU A 51 -6.26 -0.36 17.06
N GLY A 52 -6.06 -1.42 16.26
CA GLY A 52 -5.18 -2.54 16.56
C GLY A 52 -3.73 -2.10 16.81
N ASP A 53 -3.19 -1.23 15.95
CA ASP A 53 -1.85 -0.66 16.05
C ASP A 53 -1.68 0.21 17.30
N ILE A 54 -2.67 1.06 17.62
CA ILE A 54 -2.66 1.88 18.83
C ILE A 54 -2.68 1.00 20.09
N CYS A 55 -3.52 -0.03 20.12
CA CYS A 55 -3.55 -0.99 21.22
C CYS A 55 -2.20 -1.72 21.36
N ASN A 56 -1.61 -2.13 20.24
CA ASN A 56 -0.32 -2.82 20.21
C ASN A 56 0.82 -1.92 20.75
N LEU A 57 0.88 -0.67 20.28
CA LEU A 57 1.86 0.31 20.77
C LEU A 57 1.67 0.62 22.26
N THR A 58 0.42 0.80 22.70
CA THR A 58 0.12 1.07 24.12
C THR A 58 0.51 -0.11 25.00
N GLY A 59 0.22 -1.34 24.56
CA GLY A 59 0.64 -2.56 25.24
C GLY A 59 2.16 -2.70 25.33
N ALA A 60 2.88 -2.41 24.23
CA ALA A 60 4.34 -2.43 24.18
C ALA A 60 4.97 -1.39 25.14
N LEU A 61 4.39 -0.20 25.22
CA LEU A 61 4.83 0.84 26.16
C LEU A 61 4.61 0.44 27.62
N TRP A 62 3.44 -0.15 27.95
CA TRP A 62 3.14 -0.58 29.31
C TRP A 62 3.95 -1.79 29.78
N ALA A 63 4.22 -2.74 28.91
CA ALA A 63 5.05 -3.89 29.23
C ALA A 63 6.56 -3.59 29.09
N HIS A 64 6.94 -2.32 28.86
CA HIS A 64 8.34 -1.89 28.71
C HIS A 64 9.14 -2.78 27.75
N LEU A 65 8.52 -3.13 26.61
CA LEU A 65 9.15 -3.95 25.58
C LEU A 65 10.39 -3.26 25.00
N LEU A 66 11.21 -4.04 24.30
CA LEU A 66 12.42 -3.56 23.63
C LEU A 66 12.13 -2.28 22.81
N PRO A 67 13.01 -1.26 22.86
CA PRO A 67 12.82 -0.01 22.12
C PRO A 67 12.60 -0.21 20.62
N THR A 68 13.15 -1.28 20.04
CA THR A 68 12.94 -1.66 18.63
C THR A 68 11.49 -2.01 18.33
N VAL A 69 10.81 -2.73 19.23
CA VAL A 69 9.39 -3.10 19.09
C VAL A 69 8.50 -1.86 19.23
N VAL A 70 8.81 -0.99 20.20
CA VAL A 70 8.09 0.29 20.37
C VAL A 70 8.26 1.18 19.14
N ALA A 71 9.48 1.30 18.60
CA ALA A 71 9.74 2.06 17.39
C ALA A 71 8.97 1.52 16.17
N LEU A 72 8.86 0.20 16.02
CA LEU A 72 8.03 -0.43 15.00
C LEU A 72 6.55 -0.10 15.20
N GLY A 73 6.03 -0.19 16.43
CA GLY A 73 4.64 0.16 16.74
C GLY A 73 4.32 1.63 16.42
N ILE A 74 5.25 2.55 16.69
CA ILE A 74 5.11 3.97 16.31
C ILE A 74 5.08 4.11 14.78
N TYR A 75 5.98 3.42 14.07
CA TYR A 75 6.03 3.47 12.61
C TYR A 75 4.70 3.02 11.98
N PHE A 76 4.16 1.86 12.38
CA PHE A 76 2.91 1.33 11.83
C PHE A 76 1.72 2.25 12.14
N CYS A 77 1.60 2.73 13.38
CA CYS A 77 0.60 3.74 13.75
C CYS A 77 0.64 4.98 12.83
N LEU A 78 1.84 5.50 12.53
CA LEU A 78 1.99 6.69 11.69
C LEU A 78 1.61 6.40 10.23
N VAL A 79 2.04 5.27 9.68
CA VAL A 79 1.70 4.86 8.31
C VAL A 79 0.18 4.71 8.18
N ASP A 80 -0.46 4.03 9.11
CA ASP A 80 -1.91 3.81 9.12
C ASP A 80 -2.67 5.13 9.27
N PHE A 81 -2.20 6.04 10.13
CA PHE A 81 -2.79 7.37 10.27
C PHE A 81 -2.71 8.17 8.97
N ILE A 82 -1.54 8.19 8.31
CA ILE A 82 -1.37 8.89 7.02
C ILE A 82 -2.27 8.26 5.95
N MET A 83 -2.34 6.93 5.91
CA MET A 83 -3.15 6.19 4.95
C MET A 83 -4.65 6.46 5.14
N LEU A 84 -5.12 6.48 6.39
CA LEU A 84 -6.50 6.83 6.75
C LEU A 84 -6.82 8.29 6.44
N ALA A 85 -5.90 9.22 6.72
CA ALA A 85 -6.06 10.64 6.41
C ALA A 85 -6.20 10.86 4.90
N GLN A 86 -5.36 10.21 4.07
CA GLN A 86 -5.49 10.24 2.62
C GLN A 86 -6.84 9.68 2.16
N LEU A 87 -7.27 8.55 2.71
CA LEU A 87 -8.54 7.93 2.37
C LEU A 87 -9.74 8.85 2.67
N ILE A 88 -9.80 9.43 3.88
CA ILE A 88 -10.86 10.36 4.27
C ILE A 88 -10.84 11.60 3.39
N TYR A 89 -9.66 12.19 3.15
CA TYR A 89 -9.53 13.39 2.34
C TYR A 89 -10.00 13.17 0.89
N TYR A 90 -9.57 12.09 0.24
CA TYR A 90 -9.92 11.84 -1.16
C TYR A 90 -11.31 11.25 -1.36
N ASN A 91 -11.84 10.44 -0.43
CA ASN A 91 -13.16 9.80 -0.60
C ASN A 91 -14.31 10.66 -0.04
N HIS A 92 -14.09 11.40 1.06
CA HIS A 92 -15.15 12.17 1.72
C HIS A 92 -15.21 13.63 1.24
N TYR A 93 -14.06 14.28 1.05
CA TYR A 93 -14.01 15.71 0.73
C TYR A 93 -13.98 16.02 -0.77
N ARG A 94 -13.60 15.08 -1.64
CA ARG A 94 -13.77 15.24 -3.10
C ARG A 94 -15.12 14.67 -3.54
N PRO A 95 -16.09 15.51 -3.96
CA PRO A 95 -17.33 14.97 -4.49
C PRO A 95 -17.03 14.14 -5.74
N LYS A 96 -17.47 12.88 -5.73
CA LYS A 96 -17.37 11.96 -6.86
C LYS A 96 -18.06 12.57 -8.07
N LYS A 97 -17.32 13.27 -8.94
CA LYS A 97 -17.82 13.70 -10.25
C LYS A 97 -18.11 12.50 -11.17
N HIS A 98 -17.73 11.28 -10.78
CA HIS A 98 -17.76 10.11 -11.64
C HIS A 98 -19.13 9.41 -11.77
N TYR A 99 -20.10 9.65 -10.86
CA TYR A 99 -21.45 9.09 -11.03
C TYR A 99 -22.36 9.93 -11.93
N ARG A 100 -22.08 11.23 -12.11
CA ARG A 100 -22.87 12.08 -13.01
C ARG A 100 -22.64 11.74 -14.49
N PHE A 101 -21.47 11.28 -14.88
CA PHE A 101 -21.20 10.94 -16.30
C PHE A 101 -21.84 9.62 -16.75
N LEU A 102 -21.88 8.59 -15.90
CA LEU A 102 -22.57 7.34 -16.22
C LEU A 102 -24.10 7.47 -16.11
N GLN A 103 -24.60 8.33 -15.21
CA GLN A 103 -26.03 8.64 -15.12
C GLN A 103 -26.51 9.48 -16.31
N ASN A 104 -25.75 10.51 -16.75
CA ASN A 104 -26.08 11.27 -17.96
C ASN A 104 -26.06 10.39 -19.22
N ARG A 105 -25.08 9.49 -19.35
CA ARG A 105 -25.07 8.55 -20.49
C ARG A 105 -26.19 7.52 -20.46
N ARG A 106 -26.74 7.18 -19.29
CA ARG A 106 -27.89 6.28 -19.18
C ARG A 106 -29.20 7.02 -19.48
N THR A 107 -29.30 8.34 -19.23
CA THR A 107 -30.40 9.17 -19.73
C THR A 107 -30.30 9.47 -21.22
N ASP A 108 -29.10 9.48 -21.81
CA ASP A 108 -28.92 9.63 -23.27
C ASP A 108 -29.20 8.34 -24.06
N HIS A 109 -29.25 7.18 -23.40
CA HIS A 109 -29.51 5.87 -24.02
C HIS A 109 -30.81 5.18 -23.55
N ALA A 110 -31.57 5.79 -22.64
CA ALA A 110 -32.98 5.45 -22.48
C ALA A 110 -33.74 6.17 -23.60
N GLY A 111 -34.11 5.39 -24.63
CA GLY A 111 -34.69 5.90 -25.88
C GLY A 111 -35.87 6.86 -25.67
N PRO A 112 -36.14 7.71 -26.68
CA PRO A 112 -37.21 8.69 -26.60
C PRO A 112 -38.55 7.98 -26.41
N SER A 113 -39.22 8.26 -25.31
CA SER A 113 -40.63 7.92 -25.15
C SER A 113 -41.40 8.61 -26.27
N LEU A 114 -42.11 7.81 -27.06
CA LEU A 114 -43.00 8.22 -28.15
C LEU A 114 -44.14 9.09 -27.61
N SER A 115 -43.92 10.41 -27.58
CA SER A 115 -45.00 11.39 -27.52
C SER A 115 -44.42 12.77 -27.85
N ASP A 116 -44.29 13.07 -29.15
CA ASP A 116 -44.84 14.29 -29.74
C ASP A 116 -44.62 14.36 -31.26
N PRO A 117 -45.51 15.05 -32.02
CA PRO A 117 -45.83 14.70 -33.39
C PRO A 117 -45.15 15.57 -34.47
N LEU A 118 -44.93 14.93 -35.63
CA LEU A 118 -44.86 15.47 -37.00
C LEU A 118 -43.84 16.58 -37.33
N LEU A 119 -42.85 16.25 -38.17
CA LEU A 119 -42.66 16.83 -39.52
C LEU A 119 -41.58 16.02 -40.31
N PRO A 120 -41.64 15.94 -41.66
CA PRO A 120 -40.95 14.91 -42.45
C PRO A 120 -39.71 15.40 -43.23
N ASP A 121 -38.97 14.40 -43.73
CA ASP A 121 -38.05 14.35 -44.89
C ASP A 121 -36.68 15.06 -44.83
N ALA A 122 -35.60 14.26 -44.97
CA ALA A 122 -34.79 14.23 -46.21
C ALA A 122 -33.47 13.42 -46.04
N GLU A 123 -33.25 12.49 -46.97
CA GLU A 123 -31.97 12.19 -47.64
C GLU A 123 -30.86 11.39 -46.93
N ALA A 124 -30.95 10.06 -47.11
CA ALA A 124 -30.02 9.21 -47.85
C ALA A 124 -28.51 9.57 -47.97
N SER A 125 -27.71 8.53 -47.69
CA SER A 125 -26.43 8.15 -48.36
C SER A 125 -25.12 8.79 -47.89
N ARG A 126 -24.21 7.97 -47.32
CA ARG A 126 -23.04 7.44 -48.07
C ARG A 126 -22.14 6.55 -47.20
N ALA A 127 -21.86 5.38 -47.73
CA ALA A 127 -20.82 4.47 -47.30
C ALA A 127 -19.44 4.98 -47.73
N THR A 128 -18.42 4.76 -46.89
CA THR A 128 -17.02 4.70 -47.32
C THR A 128 -16.30 3.62 -46.52
N LYS A 129 -16.04 2.49 -47.18
CA LYS A 129 -15.02 1.51 -46.81
C LYS A 129 -13.64 2.11 -47.10
N HIS A 130 -12.73 2.09 -46.13
CA HIS A 130 -11.31 2.26 -46.41
C HIS A 130 -10.51 1.18 -45.69
N SER A 131 -9.93 0.27 -46.47
CA SER A 131 -8.88 -0.67 -46.10
C SER A 131 -7.52 0.04 -46.14
N GLY A 132 -6.65 -0.25 -45.17
CA GLY A 132 -5.25 0.20 -45.11
C GLY A 132 -4.39 -0.81 -44.34
N PRO A 133 -3.14 -1.10 -44.80
CA PRO A 133 -2.42 -2.30 -44.42
C PRO A 133 -1.64 -2.18 -43.10
N GLN A 134 -1.55 -3.35 -42.47
CA GLN A 134 -0.84 -3.76 -41.27
C GLN A 134 0.67 -3.44 -41.34
N ARG A 135 1.09 -2.35 -40.68
CA ARG A 135 2.51 -1.97 -40.48
C ARG A 135 2.70 -1.29 -39.12
N ARG A 136 2.36 -1.99 -38.03
CA ARG A 136 2.49 -1.46 -36.65
C ARG A 136 3.45 -2.23 -35.74
N ASP A 137 3.94 -3.40 -36.15
CA ASP A 137 4.58 -4.32 -35.20
C ASP A 137 6.03 -3.94 -34.81
N SER A 138 6.79 -3.31 -35.70
CA SER A 138 8.24 -3.05 -35.46
C SER A 138 8.54 -1.86 -34.55
N LEU A 139 7.63 -0.88 -34.44
CA LEU A 139 7.81 0.26 -33.52
C LEU A 139 7.37 -0.11 -32.10
N SER A 140 6.30 -0.89 -31.95
CA SER A 140 5.91 -1.43 -30.64
C SER A 140 7.01 -2.27 -30.00
N GLU A 141 7.77 -3.02 -30.80
CA GLU A 141 8.86 -3.88 -30.32
C GLU A 141 10.09 -3.09 -29.85
N ALA A 142 10.43 -1.99 -30.54
CA ALA A 142 11.50 -1.08 -30.12
C ALA A 142 11.12 -0.21 -28.91
N PHE A 143 9.83 0.16 -28.77
CA PHE A 143 9.33 0.88 -27.60
C PHE A 143 9.13 -0.04 -26.39
N SER A 144 8.81 -1.33 -26.58
CA SER A 144 8.71 -2.30 -25.48
C SER A 144 10.07 -2.61 -24.84
N ASP A 145 11.14 -2.69 -25.63
CA ASP A 145 12.48 -3.01 -25.12
C ASP A 145 13.08 -1.86 -24.27
N SER A 146 12.81 -0.60 -24.68
CA SER A 146 13.16 0.58 -23.89
C SER A 146 12.28 0.77 -22.66
N SER A 147 11.01 0.35 -22.64
CA SER A 147 10.14 0.45 -21.46
C SER A 147 10.47 -0.66 -20.46
N SER A 148 10.62 -1.89 -20.95
CA SER A 148 10.94 -3.07 -20.14
C SER A 148 12.30 -2.94 -19.45
N SER A 149 13.35 -2.51 -20.16
CA SER A 149 14.66 -2.28 -19.52
C SER A 149 14.62 -1.19 -18.45
N LYS A 150 13.83 -0.13 -18.65
CA LYS A 150 13.65 0.93 -17.65
C LYS A 150 12.85 0.46 -16.44
N GLU A 151 11.84 -0.39 -16.66
CA GLU A 151 11.04 -1.01 -15.60
C GLU A 151 11.86 -2.01 -14.78
N VAL A 152 12.63 -2.88 -15.43
CA VAL A 152 13.56 -3.82 -14.77
C VAL A 152 14.63 -3.06 -13.99
N THR A 153 15.21 -2.00 -14.57
CA THR A 153 16.21 -1.18 -13.88
C THR A 153 15.60 -0.49 -12.65
N ARG A 154 14.39 0.07 -12.76
CA ARG A 154 13.69 0.70 -11.64
C ARG A 154 13.38 -0.30 -10.53
N ASN A 155 12.91 -1.49 -10.89
CA ASN A 155 12.61 -2.55 -9.93
C ASN A 155 13.90 -3.06 -9.26
N ALA A 156 14.98 -3.25 -10.02
CA ALA A 156 16.29 -3.63 -9.51
C ALA A 156 16.86 -2.59 -8.53
N ILE A 157 16.70 -1.29 -8.84
CA ILE A 157 17.07 -0.21 -7.92
C ILE A 157 16.28 -0.31 -6.61
N SER A 158 14.96 -0.57 -6.69
CA SER A 158 14.14 -0.69 -5.48
C SER A 158 14.59 -1.86 -4.59
N VAL A 159 14.88 -3.02 -5.19
CA VAL A 159 15.40 -4.20 -4.48
C VAL A 159 16.77 -3.91 -3.88
N PHE A 160 17.66 -3.27 -4.64
CA PHE A 160 18.99 -2.91 -4.15
C PHE A 160 18.91 -1.97 -2.94
N LEU A 161 18.06 -0.94 -3.00
CA LEU A 161 17.86 -0.02 -1.89
C LEU A 161 17.33 -0.72 -0.64
N VAL A 162 16.37 -1.64 -0.79
CA VAL A 162 15.85 -2.44 0.33
C VAL A 162 16.95 -3.30 0.96
N VAL A 163 17.75 -3.98 0.15
CA VAL A 163 18.88 -4.79 0.63
C VAL A 163 19.93 -3.92 1.32
N PHE A 164 20.26 -2.76 0.74
CA PHE A 164 21.21 -1.81 1.32
C PHE A 164 20.74 -1.27 2.67
N VAL A 165 19.47 -0.85 2.78
CA VAL A 165 18.90 -0.35 4.03
C VAL A 165 18.84 -1.47 5.08
N GLY A 166 18.42 -2.68 4.71
CA GLY A 166 18.37 -3.81 5.64
C GLY A 166 19.76 -4.24 6.14
N THR A 167 20.76 -4.34 5.25
CA THR A 167 22.13 -4.66 5.65
C THR A 167 22.74 -3.57 6.53
N THR A 168 22.50 -2.30 6.22
CA THR A 168 22.95 -1.16 7.03
C THR A 168 22.26 -1.14 8.39
N GLY A 169 20.96 -1.40 8.44
CA GLY A 169 20.17 -1.49 9.67
C GLY A 169 20.65 -2.60 10.59
N TRP A 170 20.89 -3.79 10.03
CA TRP A 170 21.52 -4.89 10.76
C TRP A 170 22.90 -4.51 11.31
N PHE A 171 23.75 -3.89 10.49
CA PHE A 171 25.10 -3.48 10.90
C PHE A 171 25.07 -2.47 12.04
N ILE A 172 24.15 -1.50 12.00
CA ILE A 172 23.96 -0.53 13.08
C ILE A 172 23.49 -1.25 14.35
N ALA A 173 22.47 -2.12 14.26
CA ALA A 173 21.97 -2.89 15.39
C ALA A 173 23.04 -3.79 16.03
N TRP A 174 23.92 -4.36 15.21
CA TRP A 174 25.07 -5.12 15.68
C TRP A 174 26.08 -4.22 16.41
N LYS A 175 26.42 -3.06 15.83
CA LYS A 175 27.36 -2.09 16.41
C LYS A 175 26.86 -1.47 17.71
N THR A 176 25.57 -1.25 17.86
CA THR A 176 24.96 -0.67 19.07
C THR A 176 24.75 -1.72 20.17
N GLY A 177 25.02 -3.00 19.90
CA GLY A 177 24.76 -4.08 20.85
C GLY A 177 23.28 -4.45 20.98
N ALA A 178 22.39 -3.82 20.19
CA ALA A 178 20.96 -4.12 20.17
C ALA A 178 20.68 -5.54 19.65
N TRP A 179 21.60 -6.12 18.88
CA TRP A 179 21.52 -7.49 18.37
C TRP A 179 21.69 -8.58 19.46
N GLY A 180 22.16 -8.22 20.66
CA GLY A 180 22.51 -9.18 21.73
C GLY A 180 21.53 -9.26 22.90
N LEU A 181 20.39 -8.56 22.88
CA LEU A 181 19.48 -8.44 24.03
C LEU A 181 18.35 -9.48 24.05
N GLN A 182 18.62 -10.72 23.61
CA GLN A 182 17.66 -11.83 23.68
C GLN A 182 17.88 -12.72 24.93
N GLY A 183 18.59 -12.23 25.94
CA GLY A 183 19.12 -13.05 27.03
C GLY A 183 18.38 -13.02 28.36
N ASP A 184 17.77 -11.89 28.75
CA ASP A 184 17.06 -11.80 30.04
C ASP A 184 15.68 -11.22 29.79
N THR A 185 14.70 -12.10 29.61
CA THR A 185 13.33 -11.76 29.99
C THR A 185 13.35 -11.52 31.50
N PRO A 186 13.06 -10.31 32.01
CA PRO A 186 12.70 -10.22 33.41
C PRO A 186 11.47 -11.10 33.57
N ASP A 187 11.46 -11.99 34.57
CA ASP A 187 10.29 -12.80 34.97
C ASP A 187 9.14 -11.92 35.52
N THR A 188 9.05 -10.68 35.08
CA THR A 188 7.96 -9.76 35.37
C THR A 188 6.77 -10.23 34.57
N GLU A 189 5.85 -10.93 35.24
CA GLU A 189 4.52 -11.21 34.70
C GLU A 189 4.02 -9.98 33.97
N ALA A 190 3.77 -10.12 32.66
CA ALA A 190 3.32 -9.01 31.85
C ALA A 190 2.09 -8.38 32.53
N PRO A 191 2.07 -7.06 32.76
CA PRO A 191 0.97 -6.44 33.48
C PRO A 191 -0.34 -6.78 32.78
N LEU A 192 -1.37 -7.15 33.56
CA LEU A 192 -2.68 -7.59 33.06
C LEU A 192 -3.25 -6.64 31.98
N SER A 193 -2.99 -5.34 32.11
CA SER A 193 -3.36 -4.32 31.13
C SER A 193 -2.70 -4.50 29.76
N ALA A 194 -1.41 -4.86 29.70
CA ALA A 194 -0.72 -5.16 28.45
C ALA A 194 -1.25 -6.44 27.80
N LEU A 195 -1.61 -7.45 28.62
CA LEU A 195 -2.21 -8.69 28.14
C LEU A 195 -3.59 -8.43 27.50
N ILE A 196 -4.45 -7.65 28.19
CA ILE A 196 -5.77 -7.26 27.68
C ILE A 196 -5.64 -6.47 26.37
N LEU A 197 -4.72 -5.51 26.30
CA LEU A 197 -4.48 -4.73 25.08
C LEU A 197 -3.95 -5.60 23.94
N GLY A 198 -3.09 -6.58 24.22
CA GLY A 198 -2.62 -7.55 23.23
C GLY A 198 -3.76 -8.36 22.63
N TYR A 199 -4.66 -8.88 23.47
CA TYR A 199 -5.85 -9.60 23.00
C TYR A 199 -6.82 -8.70 22.23
N ALA A 200 -7.02 -7.46 22.68
CA ALA A 200 -7.86 -6.49 21.96
C ALA A 200 -7.29 -6.18 20.57
N SER A 201 -5.97 -5.97 20.47
CA SER A 201 -5.26 -5.77 19.19
C SER A 201 -5.44 -6.99 18.28
N SER A 202 -5.24 -8.20 18.80
CA SER A 202 -5.44 -9.44 18.04
C SER A 202 -6.87 -9.61 17.53
N PHE A 203 -7.88 -9.18 18.29
CA PHE A 203 -9.27 -9.21 17.85
C PHE A 203 -9.49 -8.26 16.66
N PHE A 204 -8.94 -7.05 16.72
CA PHE A 204 -9.05 -6.09 15.63
C PHE A 204 -8.35 -6.58 14.35
N TYR A 205 -7.21 -7.26 14.45
CA TYR A 205 -6.56 -7.82 13.25
C TYR A 205 -7.34 -8.99 12.61
N LEU A 206 -8.27 -9.62 13.33
CA LEU A 206 -9.05 -10.78 12.85
C LEU A 206 -10.45 -10.43 12.34
N THR A 207 -10.87 -9.16 12.42
CA THR A 207 -12.21 -8.68 12.01
C THR A 207 -12.19 -7.98 10.66
#